data_AF-A0A6J6YA63-F1
#
_entry.id   AF-A0A6J6YA63-F1
#
_cell.length_a   1.000
_cell.length_b   1.000
_cell.length_c   1.000
_cell.angle_alpha   90.00
_cell.angle_beta   90.00
_cell.angle_gamma   90.00
#
_symmetry.space_group_name_H-M   'P 1'
#
loop_
_entity.id
_entity.type
_entity.pdbx_description
1 polymer ?
#
loop_
_entity_poly.entity_id
_entity_poly.type
_entity_poly.pdbx_seq_one_letter_code
_entity_poly.pdbx_strand_id
1 'polypeptide(L)'
;MLSTSEYSRGDVDAALAGSAFTVHEVFTTQRIEHAFLEPESTLAVPQPDGTLQVYSGGQGVWDDRDDIARMLGVDNDKVVVTLVSNGGAFGGKEDMCNQAHTALAAWWLKTPVKCTVSREESLRMHAKRHPIMLEYWAGCDADGKLTGLRVHAVGDSGAYASVGMKVLERAAGHASGPYRVPAIDVTAVAARTNNPVCGAFRGFGANQAQFAMEGVLDRLAQQVGISGWEIRKRNVIHPGEVWGPGQVMDEGSAGAEACLDAIKGRYDEARTAGKAVGLGLGLKNSGLGNGFRELCRAVVRFRETPDAHGRDIEVRHGFTEMGQGVHTVALQIAAEELGIDPNRIEVIVDTTRQLGFGQTTGSRGTLMAAGSVQQAALAAVAGGCEIGIDYVGEHLVDWTQKIGDPDAPNPLIHAAFGYAAQMAVIDRGTGLVERVVAVHDVGRAVNPLLCEGQIEGSVHMGLGYALTEQFPHDPETGFPTNTTLRSLGIMRAKDVPIIEVQLVEVPQPRSPYGIKGVGEIGLVPTAPAVAAALFDLDGEWRNTLPMRPKSEADD
;
A
#
# COMPACT_ATOMS: atom_id res chain seq x y z
N MET A 1 -23.82 -9.57 -2.25
CA MET A 1 -23.21 -8.37 -1.64
C MET A 1 -22.40 -8.81 -0.44
N LEU A 2 -21.13 -8.38 -0.32
CA LEU A 2 -20.23 -8.74 0.79
C LEU A 2 -20.25 -7.68 1.90
N SER A 3 -20.14 -6.40 1.55
CA SER A 3 -20.24 -5.27 2.49
C SER A 3 -20.59 -3.98 1.76
N THR A 4 -21.14 -3.02 2.49
CA THR A 4 -21.28 -1.62 2.07
C THR A 4 -20.53 -0.73 3.05
N SER A 5 -19.72 0.20 2.54
CA SER A 5 -19.05 1.25 3.30
C SER A 5 -19.62 2.59 2.86
N GLU A 6 -20.12 3.38 3.81
CA GLU A 6 -20.79 4.64 3.52
C GLU A 6 -20.42 5.72 4.54
N TYR A 7 -20.30 6.96 4.08
CA TYR A 7 -20.23 8.15 4.94
C TYR A 7 -20.69 9.37 4.17
N SER A 8 -21.21 10.35 4.90
CA SER A 8 -21.61 11.64 4.33
C SER A 8 -21.33 12.79 5.30
N ARG A 9 -21.13 13.98 4.74
CA ARG A 9 -20.92 15.23 5.46
C ARG A 9 -21.40 16.40 4.62
N GLY A 10 -22.19 17.29 5.22
CA GLY A 10 -22.78 18.42 4.50
C GLY A 10 -23.90 18.01 3.54
N ASP A 11 -24.49 19.00 2.87
CA ASP A 11 -25.54 18.78 1.86
C ASP A 11 -24.91 18.77 0.47
N VAL A 12 -24.60 17.56 -0.03
CA VAL A 12 -23.94 17.38 -1.32
C VAL A 12 -24.82 17.80 -2.50
N ASP A 13 -26.15 17.63 -2.39
CA ASP A 13 -27.08 18.00 -3.45
C ASP A 13 -27.14 19.52 -3.60
N ALA A 14 -27.27 20.24 -2.49
CA ALA A 14 -27.21 21.70 -2.49
C ALA A 14 -25.84 22.22 -2.97
N ALA A 15 -24.74 21.58 -2.55
CA ALA A 15 -23.40 21.97 -2.97
C ALA A 15 -23.17 21.79 -4.47
N LEU A 16 -23.57 20.66 -5.05
CA LEU A 16 -23.46 20.41 -6.49
C LEU A 16 -24.37 21.34 -7.28
N ALA A 17 -25.62 21.57 -6.83
CA ALA A 17 -26.54 22.50 -7.48
C ALA A 17 -26.06 23.96 -7.45
N GLY A 18 -25.32 24.35 -6.40
CA GLY A 18 -24.73 25.68 -6.26
C GLY A 18 -23.35 25.85 -6.89
N SER A 19 -22.78 24.80 -7.48
CA SER A 19 -21.45 24.86 -8.09
C SER A 19 -21.47 25.64 -9.41
N ALA A 20 -20.40 26.38 -9.70
CA ALA A 20 -20.25 27.07 -10.99
C ALA A 20 -19.94 26.07 -12.11
N PHE A 21 -19.17 25.02 -11.78
CA PHE A 21 -18.77 23.97 -12.68
C PHE A 21 -19.01 22.62 -12.03
N THR A 22 -19.45 21.64 -12.84
CA THR A 22 -19.70 20.28 -12.38
C THR A 22 -19.18 19.27 -13.38
N VAL A 23 -18.76 18.11 -12.88
CA VAL A 23 -18.32 16.95 -13.66
C VAL A 23 -19.06 15.72 -13.15
N HIS A 24 -19.52 14.87 -14.07
CA HIS A 24 -20.04 13.53 -13.79
C HIS A 24 -19.35 12.54 -14.72
N GLU A 25 -18.68 11.54 -14.15
CA GLU A 25 -17.93 10.54 -14.90
C GLU A 25 -18.00 9.17 -14.23
N VAL A 26 -17.87 8.12 -15.04
CA VAL A 26 -17.72 6.73 -14.57
C VAL A 26 -16.34 6.23 -14.94
N PHE A 27 -15.55 5.86 -13.94
CA PHE A 27 -14.21 5.29 -14.07
C PHE A 27 -14.25 3.78 -13.85
N THR A 28 -13.43 3.03 -14.59
CA THR A 28 -13.29 1.58 -14.44
C THR A 28 -11.82 1.19 -14.32
N THR A 29 -11.53 0.33 -13.35
CA THR A 29 -10.19 -0.23 -13.14
C THR A 29 -10.23 -1.75 -13.30
N GLN A 30 -9.14 -2.31 -13.81
CA GLN A 30 -8.99 -3.72 -14.14
C GLN A 30 -8.47 -4.55 -12.96
N ARG A 31 -8.67 -5.87 -13.08
CA ARG A 31 -8.05 -6.86 -12.19
C ARG A 31 -6.57 -6.99 -12.53
N ILE A 32 -5.71 -7.04 -11.52
CA ILE A 32 -4.25 -7.13 -11.67
C ILE A 32 -3.69 -8.29 -10.84
N GLU A 33 -2.65 -8.91 -11.37
CA GLU A 33 -1.87 -9.96 -10.74
C GLU A 33 -0.63 -9.37 -10.05
N HIS A 34 -0.31 -9.84 -8.83
CA HIS A 34 0.82 -9.36 -8.03
C HIS A 34 2.18 -9.62 -8.69
N ALA A 35 2.29 -10.75 -9.39
CA ALA A 35 3.47 -11.15 -10.14
C ALA A 35 4.77 -11.13 -9.33
N PHE A 36 4.71 -11.38 -8.01
CA PHE A 36 5.90 -11.60 -7.20
C PHE A 36 6.77 -12.70 -7.83
N LEU A 37 8.09 -12.48 -7.88
CA LEU A 37 8.99 -13.32 -8.68
C LEU A 37 9.09 -14.75 -8.14
N GLU A 38 9.08 -14.89 -6.82
CA GLU A 38 9.12 -16.19 -6.13
C GLU A 38 7.70 -16.70 -5.86
N PRO A 39 7.26 -17.79 -6.52
CA PRO A 39 6.00 -18.46 -6.19
C PRO A 39 5.96 -18.94 -4.74
N GLU A 40 4.77 -19.22 -4.24
CA GLU A 40 4.56 -19.66 -2.87
C GLU A 40 5.27 -20.99 -2.61
N SER A 41 6.04 -21.02 -1.52
CA SER A 41 6.87 -22.15 -1.14
C SER A 41 6.90 -22.26 0.38
N THR A 42 6.56 -23.45 0.88
CA THR A 42 6.55 -23.75 2.31
C THR A 42 7.30 -25.05 2.57
N LEU A 43 8.07 -25.10 3.67
CA LEU A 43 8.67 -26.31 4.20
C LEU A 43 8.14 -26.53 5.63
N ALA A 44 7.56 -27.69 5.90
CA ALA A 44 7.13 -28.09 7.23
C ALA A 44 7.93 -29.32 7.70
N VAL A 45 8.48 -29.27 8.90
CA VAL A 45 9.42 -30.24 9.48
C VAL A 45 8.92 -30.66 10.86
N PRO A 46 8.37 -31.87 11.00
CA PRO A 46 8.03 -32.42 12.32
C PRO A 46 9.28 -32.56 13.18
N GLN A 47 9.19 -32.15 14.44
CA GLN A 47 10.29 -32.20 15.40
C GLN A 47 10.16 -33.39 16.36
N PRO A 48 11.28 -33.89 16.94
CA PRO A 48 11.26 -35.01 17.88
C PRO A 48 10.42 -34.76 19.15
N ASP A 49 10.26 -33.50 19.55
CA ASP A 49 9.45 -33.09 20.71
C ASP A 49 7.93 -33.02 20.42
N GLY A 50 7.53 -33.38 19.20
CA GLY A 50 6.15 -33.37 18.75
C GLY A 50 5.64 -32.00 18.25
N THR A 51 6.51 -30.98 18.17
CA THR A 51 6.19 -29.71 17.52
C THR A 51 6.37 -29.81 15.99
N LEU A 52 5.83 -28.83 15.27
CA LEU A 52 5.99 -28.67 13.83
C LEU A 52 6.70 -27.35 13.54
N GLN A 53 7.91 -27.42 12.99
CA GLN A 53 8.61 -26.25 12.47
C GLN A 53 8.13 -25.99 11.04
N VAL A 54 7.72 -24.76 10.74
CA VAL A 54 7.25 -24.33 9.43
C VAL A 54 8.11 -23.16 8.98
N TYR A 55 8.61 -23.23 7.76
CA TYR A 55 9.33 -22.15 7.09
C TYR A 55 8.39 -21.57 6.04
N SER A 56 7.95 -20.33 6.26
CA SER A 56 6.90 -19.68 5.48
C SER A 56 7.41 -18.40 4.81
N GLY A 57 7.00 -18.20 3.56
CA GLY A 57 7.14 -16.93 2.85
C GLY A 57 5.92 -15.99 2.99
N GLY A 58 5.01 -16.26 3.92
CA GLY A 58 3.80 -15.45 4.15
C GLY A 58 4.08 -14.06 4.73
N GLN A 59 3.09 -13.15 4.64
CA GLN A 59 3.21 -11.79 5.18
C GLN A 59 2.96 -11.68 6.70
N GLY A 60 2.63 -12.77 7.38
CA GLY A 60 2.39 -12.78 8.82
C GLY A 60 2.66 -14.14 9.44
N VAL A 61 3.80 -14.30 10.10
CA VAL A 61 4.19 -15.60 10.70
C VAL A 61 3.29 -16.04 11.85
N TRP A 62 2.67 -15.10 12.59
CA TRP A 62 1.70 -15.47 13.63
C TRP A 62 0.38 -15.93 13.05
N ASP A 63 -0.12 -15.24 12.02
CA ASP A 63 -1.36 -15.65 11.36
C ASP A 63 -1.16 -17.02 10.71
N ASP A 64 -0.01 -17.24 10.04
CA ASP A 64 0.39 -18.56 9.55
C ASP A 64 0.41 -19.61 10.69
N ARG A 65 1.00 -19.30 11.85
CA ARG A 65 1.06 -20.24 12.99
C ARG A 65 -0.34 -20.59 13.49
N ASP A 66 -1.13 -19.57 13.76
CA ASP A 66 -2.44 -19.70 14.41
C ASP A 66 -3.42 -20.43 13.49
N ASP A 67 -3.40 -20.14 12.20
CA ASP A 67 -4.23 -20.82 11.22
C ASP A 67 -3.78 -22.26 10.95
N ILE A 68 -2.46 -22.53 10.92
CA ILE A 68 -1.95 -23.91 10.85
C ILE A 68 -2.36 -24.70 12.09
N ALA A 69 -2.17 -24.15 13.29
CA ALA A 69 -2.51 -24.81 14.54
C ALA A 69 -4.02 -25.11 14.61
N ARG A 70 -4.86 -24.13 14.25
CA ARG A 70 -6.31 -24.27 14.14
C ARG A 70 -6.73 -25.34 13.14
N MET A 71 -6.12 -25.38 11.96
CA MET A 71 -6.39 -26.40 10.94
C MET A 71 -5.99 -27.81 11.41
N LEU A 72 -4.85 -27.93 12.09
CA LEU A 72 -4.35 -29.20 12.63
C LEU A 72 -5.11 -29.66 13.88
N GLY A 73 -5.89 -28.79 14.52
CA GLY A 73 -6.59 -29.06 15.78
C GLY A 73 -5.64 -29.20 16.96
N VAL A 74 -4.58 -28.38 17.01
CA VAL A 74 -3.57 -28.36 18.08
C VAL A 74 -3.42 -26.96 18.68
N ASP A 75 -2.80 -26.88 19.85
CA ASP A 75 -2.45 -25.61 20.48
C ASP A 75 -1.34 -24.89 19.70
N ASN A 76 -1.32 -23.55 19.76
CA ASN A 76 -0.35 -22.71 19.04
C ASN A 76 1.11 -23.01 19.42
N ASP A 77 1.38 -23.56 20.59
CA ASP A 77 2.72 -23.95 21.04
C ASP A 77 3.27 -25.19 20.31
N LYS A 78 2.42 -25.93 19.58
CA LYS A 78 2.81 -27.05 18.74
C LYS A 78 3.32 -26.64 17.36
N VAL A 79 3.20 -25.36 16.99
CA VAL A 79 3.61 -24.86 15.68
C VAL A 79 4.60 -23.71 15.87
N VAL A 80 5.78 -23.84 15.27
CA VAL A 80 6.75 -22.76 15.19
C VAL A 80 6.86 -22.35 13.73
N VAL A 81 6.59 -21.08 13.42
CA VAL A 81 6.78 -20.52 12.08
C VAL A 81 8.02 -19.64 12.10
N THR A 82 8.93 -19.87 11.17
CA THR A 82 10.07 -19.02 10.89
C THR A 82 9.88 -18.41 9.51
N LEU A 83 10.09 -17.10 9.42
CA LEU A 83 10.04 -16.41 8.16
C LEU A 83 11.19 -16.88 7.25
N VAL A 84 10.88 -17.13 5.99
CA VAL A 84 11.86 -17.14 4.91
C VAL A 84 11.65 -15.88 4.09
N SER A 85 12.68 -15.03 4.01
CA SER A 85 12.63 -13.81 3.19
C SER A 85 12.24 -14.17 1.76
N ASN A 86 11.16 -13.54 1.28
CA ASN A 86 10.52 -13.96 0.05
C ASN A 86 10.83 -13.01 -1.11
N GLY A 87 10.74 -13.53 -2.35
CA GLY A 87 10.99 -12.80 -3.59
C GLY A 87 9.83 -11.91 -4.04
N GLY A 88 9.24 -11.18 -3.09
CA GLY A 88 8.07 -10.32 -3.26
C GLY A 88 6.76 -10.95 -2.76
N ALA A 89 5.81 -10.07 -2.43
CA ALA A 89 4.47 -10.45 -1.99
C ALA A 89 3.39 -9.43 -2.42
N PHE A 90 3.60 -8.14 -2.13
CA PHE A 90 2.74 -7.03 -2.57
C PHE A 90 1.26 -7.10 -2.12
N GLY A 91 0.96 -7.84 -1.05
CA GLY A 91 -0.40 -8.17 -0.59
C GLY A 91 -0.87 -9.57 -0.99
N GLY A 92 -0.23 -10.20 -1.98
CA GLY A 92 -0.67 -11.49 -2.52
C GLY A 92 -0.35 -12.68 -1.63
N LYS A 93 0.61 -12.53 -0.70
CA LYS A 93 0.95 -13.52 0.33
C LYS A 93 0.39 -13.16 1.71
N GLU A 94 -0.65 -12.31 1.74
CA GLU A 94 -1.37 -11.96 2.97
C GLU A 94 -2.20 -13.15 3.46
N ASP A 95 -3.03 -13.71 2.58
CA ASP A 95 -3.75 -14.96 2.84
C ASP A 95 -2.82 -16.18 2.76
N MET A 96 -3.11 -17.23 3.54
CA MET A 96 -2.44 -18.52 3.38
C MET A 96 -2.75 -19.14 2.00
N CYS A 97 -1.71 -19.63 1.33
CA CYS A 97 -1.79 -20.28 0.03
C CYS A 97 -1.45 -21.78 0.16
N ASN A 98 -0.17 -22.13 0.30
CA ASN A 98 0.29 -23.52 0.39
C ASN A 98 0.70 -23.96 1.81
N GLN A 99 0.72 -23.03 2.78
CA GLN A 99 1.16 -23.28 4.14
C GLN A 99 0.35 -24.40 4.82
N ALA A 100 -0.98 -24.30 4.75
CA ALA A 100 -1.93 -25.24 5.34
C ALA A 100 -1.73 -26.67 4.80
N HIS A 101 -1.73 -26.81 3.48
CA HIS A 101 -1.55 -28.09 2.79
C HIS A 101 -0.21 -28.76 3.17
N THR A 102 0.86 -27.97 3.20
CA THR A 102 2.21 -28.44 3.54
C THR A 102 2.28 -28.91 4.99
N ALA A 103 1.76 -28.12 5.91
CA ALA A 103 1.74 -28.44 7.33
C ALA A 103 0.90 -29.69 7.62
N LEU A 104 -0.29 -29.80 7.03
CA LEU A 104 -1.15 -30.98 7.17
C LEU A 104 -0.46 -32.25 6.69
N ALA A 105 0.17 -32.21 5.52
CA ALA A 105 0.89 -33.35 4.97
C ALA A 105 2.06 -33.78 5.87
N ALA A 106 2.89 -32.83 6.33
CA ALA A 106 4.00 -33.11 7.25
C ALA A 106 3.51 -33.67 8.58
N TRP A 107 2.44 -33.08 9.13
CA TRP A 107 1.84 -33.50 10.40
C TRP A 107 1.27 -34.92 10.33
N TRP A 108 0.62 -35.28 9.22
CA TRP A 108 0.03 -36.60 9.03
C TRP A 108 1.09 -37.68 8.73
N LEU A 109 2.01 -37.38 7.81
CA LEU A 109 3.03 -38.32 7.36
C LEU A 109 4.21 -38.47 8.33
N LYS A 110 4.34 -37.55 9.30
CA LYS A 110 5.46 -37.49 10.27
C LYS A 110 6.83 -37.44 9.58
N THR A 111 6.91 -36.74 8.45
CA THR A 111 8.15 -36.54 7.69
C THR A 111 8.22 -35.08 7.21
N PRO A 112 9.42 -34.53 6.96
CA PRO A 112 9.55 -33.22 6.34
C PRO A 112 8.85 -33.16 4.97
N VAL A 113 8.04 -32.14 4.74
CA VAL A 113 7.34 -31.90 3.47
C VAL A 113 7.64 -30.49 2.98
N LYS A 114 8.03 -30.38 1.71
CA LYS A 114 8.17 -29.11 1.00
C LYS A 114 7.15 -29.05 -0.13
N CYS A 115 6.36 -27.98 -0.18
CA CYS A 115 5.48 -27.67 -1.29
C CYS A 115 5.93 -26.35 -1.93
N THR A 116 6.18 -26.37 -3.24
CA THR A 116 6.41 -25.16 -4.03
C THR A 116 5.42 -25.20 -5.18
N VAL A 117 4.55 -24.19 -5.27
CA VAL A 117 3.55 -24.13 -6.35
C VAL A 117 4.22 -23.68 -7.64
N SER A 118 3.77 -24.20 -8.78
CA SER A 118 4.12 -23.67 -10.08
C SER A 118 3.56 -22.25 -10.26
N ARG A 119 4.08 -21.49 -11.22
CA ARG A 119 3.49 -20.17 -11.56
C ARG A 119 2.02 -20.29 -11.94
N GLU A 120 1.64 -21.32 -12.68
CA GLU A 120 0.26 -21.51 -13.15
C GLU A 120 -0.70 -21.79 -11.99
N GLU A 121 -0.26 -22.55 -10.99
CA GLU A 121 -1.01 -22.79 -9.75
C GLU A 121 -1.08 -21.52 -8.90
N SER A 122 0.05 -20.81 -8.72
CA SER A 122 0.11 -19.51 -8.04
C SER A 122 -0.97 -18.56 -8.58
N LEU A 123 -0.98 -18.31 -9.90
CA LEU A 123 -1.96 -17.43 -10.55
C LEU A 123 -3.44 -17.80 -10.26
N ARG A 124 -3.73 -19.07 -9.94
CA ARG A 124 -5.08 -19.53 -9.59
C ARG A 124 -5.39 -19.45 -8.09
N MET A 125 -4.37 -19.53 -7.24
CA MET A 125 -4.54 -19.69 -5.80
C MET A 125 -4.62 -18.37 -5.05
N HIS A 126 -3.65 -17.46 -5.23
CA HIS A 126 -3.63 -16.21 -4.47
C HIS A 126 -4.61 -15.19 -5.03
N ALA A 127 -5.00 -14.25 -4.18
CA ALA A 127 -5.94 -13.20 -4.53
C ALA A 127 -5.37 -12.24 -5.59
N LYS A 128 -6.23 -11.43 -6.22
CA LYS A 128 -5.87 -10.40 -7.22
C LYS A 128 -6.25 -9.00 -6.74
N ARG A 129 -5.78 -7.95 -7.43
CA ARG A 129 -6.31 -6.59 -7.21
C ARG A 129 -7.79 -6.54 -7.63
N HIS A 130 -8.61 -5.90 -6.83
CA HIS A 130 -10.01 -5.64 -7.15
C HIS A 130 -10.16 -4.74 -8.39
N PRO A 131 -10.88 -5.16 -9.44
CA PRO A 131 -11.45 -4.22 -10.39
C PRO A 131 -12.60 -3.47 -9.70
N ILE A 132 -12.66 -2.16 -9.92
CA ILE A 132 -13.66 -1.28 -9.32
C ILE A 132 -14.22 -0.36 -10.40
N MET A 133 -15.54 -0.28 -10.46
CA MET A 133 -16.28 0.78 -11.16
C MET A 133 -16.59 1.90 -10.17
N LEU A 134 -16.23 3.14 -10.52
CA LEU A 134 -16.37 4.32 -9.67
C LEU A 134 -17.10 5.43 -10.42
N GLU A 135 -18.29 5.79 -9.97
CA GLU A 135 -19.07 6.90 -10.50
C GLU A 135 -18.91 8.12 -9.59
N TYR A 136 -18.42 9.22 -10.15
CA TYR A 136 -18.08 10.44 -9.43
C TYR A 136 -18.90 11.61 -9.96
N TRP A 137 -19.47 12.40 -9.05
CA TRP A 137 -20.00 13.74 -9.31
C TRP A 137 -19.21 14.73 -8.48
N ALA A 138 -18.56 15.70 -9.12
CA ALA A 138 -17.76 16.71 -8.44
C ALA A 138 -18.17 18.11 -8.89
N GLY A 139 -18.12 19.06 -7.96
CA GLY A 139 -18.41 20.47 -8.22
C GLY A 139 -17.29 21.37 -7.73
N CYS A 140 -17.11 22.52 -8.40
CA CYS A 140 -16.30 23.62 -7.90
C CYS A 140 -16.94 24.99 -8.18
N ASP A 141 -16.48 25.99 -7.44
CA ASP A 141 -16.85 27.39 -7.69
C ASP A 141 -16.07 27.99 -8.87
N ALA A 142 -16.34 29.26 -9.18
CA ALA A 142 -15.70 29.96 -10.30
C ALA A 142 -14.17 30.12 -10.12
N ASP A 143 -13.67 30.03 -8.89
CA ASP A 143 -12.26 30.05 -8.55
C ASP A 143 -11.66 28.64 -8.49
N GLY A 144 -12.41 27.61 -8.88
CA GLY A 144 -11.95 26.22 -8.88
C GLY A 144 -11.77 25.62 -7.49
N LYS A 145 -12.38 26.17 -6.45
CA LYS A 145 -12.44 25.54 -5.12
C LYS A 145 -13.55 24.49 -5.10
N LEU A 146 -13.24 23.28 -4.64
CA LEU A 146 -14.18 22.18 -4.55
C LEU A 146 -15.31 22.52 -3.58
N THR A 147 -16.53 22.22 -4.00
CA THR A 147 -17.77 22.49 -3.26
C THR A 147 -18.43 21.21 -2.78
N GLY A 148 -18.54 20.21 -3.67
CA GLY A 148 -19.27 18.97 -3.45
C GLY A 148 -18.62 17.77 -4.15
N LEU A 149 -18.70 16.59 -3.53
CA LEU A 149 -18.29 15.30 -4.12
C LEU A 149 -19.29 14.20 -3.76
N ARG A 150 -19.91 13.56 -4.76
CA ARG A 150 -20.65 12.31 -4.58
C ARG A 150 -19.91 11.17 -5.27
N VAL A 151 -19.84 10.01 -4.62
CA VAL A 151 -19.17 8.82 -5.15
C VAL A 151 -19.98 7.56 -4.92
N HIS A 152 -20.21 6.80 -5.98
CA HIS A 152 -20.69 5.43 -5.91
C HIS A 152 -19.64 4.48 -6.48
N ALA A 153 -19.18 3.51 -5.69
CA ALA A 153 -18.21 2.53 -6.12
C ALA A 153 -18.74 1.10 -5.95
N VAL A 154 -18.47 0.23 -6.93
CA VAL A 154 -18.73 -1.21 -6.85
C VAL A 154 -17.47 -1.96 -7.25
N GLY A 155 -16.91 -2.73 -6.31
CA GLY A 155 -15.74 -3.57 -6.54
C GLY A 155 -16.09 -5.05 -6.55
N ASP A 156 -15.52 -5.78 -7.49
CA ASP A 156 -15.65 -7.24 -7.55
C ASP A 156 -14.59 -7.91 -6.68
N SER A 157 -15.03 -8.56 -5.59
CA SER A 157 -14.16 -9.30 -4.66
C SER A 157 -13.95 -10.78 -5.04
N GLY A 158 -14.64 -11.28 -6.07
CA GLY A 158 -14.59 -12.68 -6.46
C GLY A 158 -15.35 -13.61 -5.51
N ALA A 159 -14.99 -14.91 -5.55
CA ALA A 159 -15.73 -15.99 -4.89
C ALA A 159 -15.62 -16.03 -3.36
N TYR A 160 -14.54 -15.50 -2.79
CA TYR A 160 -14.25 -15.49 -1.36
C TYR A 160 -13.98 -14.08 -0.86
N ALA A 161 -14.23 -13.85 0.43
CA ALA A 161 -14.15 -12.52 1.00
C ALA A 161 -12.72 -11.95 1.00
N SER A 162 -11.72 -12.76 1.34
CA SER A 162 -10.36 -12.30 1.70
C SER A 162 -10.50 -11.03 2.57
N VAL A 163 -9.80 -9.96 2.21
CA VAL A 163 -9.90 -8.62 2.78
C VAL A 163 -10.67 -7.63 1.89
N GLY A 164 -11.53 -8.13 0.99
CA GLY A 164 -12.27 -7.29 0.03
C GLY A 164 -13.15 -6.22 0.68
N MET A 165 -13.78 -6.53 1.81
CA MET A 165 -14.52 -5.55 2.62
C MET A 165 -13.64 -4.36 3.02
N LYS A 166 -12.39 -4.64 3.42
CA LYS A 166 -11.43 -3.63 3.85
C LYS A 166 -10.84 -2.85 2.68
N VAL A 167 -10.69 -3.47 1.51
CA VAL A 167 -10.26 -2.78 0.29
C VAL A 167 -11.30 -1.73 -0.14
N LEU A 168 -12.59 -2.06 -0.13
CA LEU A 168 -13.65 -1.11 -0.50
C LEU A 168 -13.91 -0.07 0.59
N GLU A 169 -13.79 -0.42 1.88
CA GLU A 169 -13.77 0.56 2.98
C GLU A 169 -12.66 1.60 2.77
N ARG A 170 -11.47 1.15 2.33
CA ARG A 170 -10.34 2.04 2.05
C ARG A 170 -10.56 2.91 0.81
N ALA A 171 -11.11 2.34 -0.27
CA ALA A 171 -11.45 3.09 -1.48
C ALA A 171 -12.46 4.20 -1.18
N ALA A 172 -13.50 3.91 -0.38
CA ALA A 172 -14.44 4.92 0.12
C ALA A 172 -13.71 6.01 0.93
N GLY A 173 -12.90 5.61 1.91
CA GLY A 173 -12.17 6.56 2.76
C GLY A 173 -11.20 7.48 1.99
N HIS A 174 -10.67 7.03 0.86
CA HIS A 174 -9.71 7.78 0.04
C HIS A 174 -10.36 8.46 -1.18
N ALA A 175 -11.69 8.43 -1.31
CA ALA A 175 -12.41 8.92 -2.48
C ALA A 175 -12.18 10.40 -2.80
N SER A 176 -11.94 11.24 -1.79
CA SER A 176 -11.67 12.67 -1.98
C SER A 176 -10.21 13.00 -2.28
N GLY A 177 -9.30 12.03 -2.31
CA GLY A 177 -7.85 12.29 -2.39
C GLY A 177 -7.34 13.21 -1.26
N PRO A 178 -6.18 13.85 -1.42
CA PRO A 178 -5.62 14.81 -0.46
C PRO A 178 -6.25 16.20 -0.57
N TYR A 179 -7.57 16.26 -0.79
CA TYR A 179 -8.27 17.53 -1.03
C TYR A 179 -9.32 17.85 0.03
N ARG A 180 -9.50 19.13 0.28
CA ARG A 180 -10.59 19.67 1.07
C ARG A 180 -11.87 19.71 0.24
N VAL A 181 -12.86 18.92 0.66
CA VAL A 181 -14.21 18.93 0.07
C VAL A 181 -15.24 19.26 1.15
N PRO A 182 -15.93 20.41 1.07
CA PRO A 182 -16.90 20.82 2.10
C PRO A 182 -18.08 19.86 2.26
N ALA A 183 -18.73 19.48 1.15
CA ALA A 183 -19.85 18.54 1.15
C ALA A 183 -19.49 17.25 0.41
N ILE A 184 -19.69 16.09 1.04
CA ILE A 184 -19.27 14.81 0.50
C ILE A 184 -20.26 13.70 0.86
N ASP A 185 -20.49 12.79 -0.08
CA ASP A 185 -21.37 11.62 0.06
C ASP A 185 -20.76 10.43 -0.68
N VAL A 186 -20.38 9.38 0.04
CA VAL A 186 -19.65 8.25 -0.54
C VAL A 186 -20.31 6.95 -0.14
N THR A 187 -20.54 6.09 -1.13
CA THR A 187 -20.95 4.70 -0.95
C THR A 187 -20.03 3.78 -1.76
N ALA A 188 -19.46 2.77 -1.13
CA ALA A 188 -18.65 1.75 -1.78
C ALA A 188 -19.13 0.33 -1.40
N VAL A 189 -19.41 -0.49 -2.42
CA VAL A 189 -19.92 -1.85 -2.26
C VAL A 189 -18.85 -2.86 -2.67
N ALA A 190 -18.53 -3.79 -1.77
CA ALA A 190 -17.81 -5.01 -2.12
C ALA A 190 -18.80 -6.07 -2.59
N ALA A 191 -18.70 -6.49 -3.84
CA ALA A 191 -19.56 -7.51 -4.43
C ALA A 191 -18.88 -8.88 -4.37
N ARG A 192 -19.65 -9.91 -4.00
CA ARG A 192 -19.24 -11.31 -4.15
C ARG A 192 -19.71 -11.79 -5.51
N THR A 193 -18.82 -12.41 -6.27
CA THR A 193 -19.08 -12.93 -7.62
C THR A 193 -18.51 -14.35 -7.74
N ASN A 194 -18.55 -14.95 -8.93
CA ASN A 194 -17.87 -16.21 -9.22
C ASN A 194 -16.51 -16.00 -9.92
N ASN A 195 -16.05 -14.75 -10.02
CA ASN A 195 -14.77 -14.39 -10.63
C ASN A 195 -13.57 -14.71 -9.72
N PRO A 196 -12.33 -14.63 -10.23
CA PRO A 196 -11.13 -14.84 -9.43
C PRO A 196 -11.13 -14.02 -8.14
N VAL A 197 -10.68 -14.65 -7.05
CA VAL A 197 -10.63 -14.05 -5.72
C VAL A 197 -9.79 -12.78 -5.77
N CYS A 198 -10.31 -11.71 -5.17
CA CYS A 198 -9.57 -10.46 -5.00
C CYS A 198 -9.28 -10.22 -3.52
N GLY A 199 -8.18 -9.54 -3.24
CA GLY A 199 -7.65 -9.36 -1.89
C GLY A 199 -6.74 -8.15 -1.81
N ALA A 200 -5.81 -8.18 -0.86
CA ALA A 200 -4.84 -7.12 -0.68
C ALA A 200 -3.92 -6.98 -1.91
N PHE A 201 -3.68 -5.75 -2.32
CA PHE A 201 -2.63 -5.39 -3.28
C PHE A 201 -2.13 -4.00 -2.89
N ARG A 202 -0.81 -3.76 -2.94
CA ARG A 202 -0.15 -2.44 -2.78
C ARG A 202 -1.06 -1.27 -3.21
N GLY A 203 -1.35 -0.35 -2.28
CA GLY A 203 -2.26 0.79 -2.45
C GLY A 203 -3.64 0.56 -1.82
N PHE A 204 -4.14 -0.68 -1.87
CA PHE A 204 -5.30 -1.15 -1.12
C PHE A 204 -6.55 -0.28 -1.35
N GLY A 205 -7.07 -0.25 -2.58
CA GLY A 205 -8.26 0.54 -2.97
C GLY A 205 -7.99 2.02 -3.26
N ALA A 206 -6.96 2.60 -2.65
CA ALA A 206 -6.62 4.02 -2.83
C ALA A 206 -6.22 4.37 -4.27
N ASN A 207 -5.51 3.48 -4.97
CA ASN A 207 -5.12 3.72 -6.37
C ASN A 207 -6.35 3.89 -7.28
N GLN A 208 -7.35 3.03 -7.09
CA GLN A 208 -8.59 3.07 -7.87
C GLN A 208 -9.38 4.36 -7.59
N ALA A 209 -9.51 4.74 -6.31
CA ALA A 209 -10.17 5.97 -5.91
C ALA A 209 -9.45 7.21 -6.47
N GLN A 210 -8.11 7.24 -6.37
CA GLN A 210 -7.33 8.39 -6.80
C GLN A 210 -7.28 8.57 -8.32
N PHE A 211 -7.33 7.47 -9.09
CA PHE A 211 -7.49 7.56 -10.54
C PHE A 211 -8.77 8.35 -10.93
N ALA A 212 -9.89 8.07 -10.25
CA ALA A 212 -11.15 8.78 -10.48
C ALA A 212 -11.11 10.24 -9.97
N MET A 213 -10.64 10.47 -8.74
CA MET A 213 -10.61 11.81 -8.14
C MET A 213 -9.72 12.79 -8.91
N GLU A 214 -8.54 12.35 -9.34
CA GLU A 214 -7.65 13.19 -10.14
C GLU A 214 -8.24 13.47 -11.53
N GLY A 215 -8.88 12.46 -12.14
CA GLY A 215 -9.54 12.60 -13.43
C GLY A 215 -10.68 13.61 -13.43
N VAL A 216 -11.46 13.71 -12.34
CA VAL A 216 -12.48 14.75 -12.20
C VAL A 216 -11.87 16.13 -11.94
N LEU A 217 -10.77 16.21 -11.18
CA LEU A 217 -10.05 17.46 -10.96
C LEU A 217 -9.48 18.05 -12.24
N ASP A 218 -8.87 17.25 -13.11
CA ASP A 218 -8.32 17.75 -14.36
C ASP A 218 -9.41 18.31 -15.30
N ARG A 219 -10.62 17.72 -15.27
CA ARG A 219 -11.78 18.25 -16.01
C ARG A 219 -12.31 19.54 -15.42
N LEU A 220 -12.41 19.63 -14.08
CA LEU A 220 -12.81 20.87 -13.41
C LEU A 220 -11.79 21.98 -13.69
N ALA A 221 -10.49 21.67 -13.70
CA ALA A 221 -9.45 22.63 -14.07
C ALA A 221 -9.64 23.17 -15.49
N GLN A 222 -9.98 22.29 -16.44
CA GLN A 222 -10.28 22.69 -17.82
C GLN A 222 -11.49 23.63 -17.89
N GLN A 223 -12.58 23.33 -17.17
CA GLN A 223 -13.78 24.18 -17.17
C GLN A 223 -13.52 25.56 -16.55
N VAL A 224 -12.74 25.62 -15.47
CA VAL A 224 -12.34 26.87 -14.80
C VAL A 224 -11.32 27.66 -15.62
N GLY A 225 -10.53 26.98 -16.46
CA GLY A 225 -9.45 27.60 -17.26
C GLY A 225 -8.14 27.78 -16.49
N ILE A 226 -7.85 26.88 -15.54
CA ILE A 226 -6.60 26.87 -14.76
C ILE A 226 -5.80 25.59 -15.03
N SER A 227 -4.53 25.57 -14.64
CA SER A 227 -3.68 24.37 -14.82
C SER A 227 -4.08 23.26 -13.84
N GLY A 228 -3.75 22.02 -14.21
CA GLY A 228 -3.91 20.87 -13.31
C GLY A 228 -3.10 21.02 -12.01
N TRP A 229 -1.96 21.71 -12.04
CA TRP A 229 -1.22 22.04 -10.82
C TRP A 229 -2.00 23.04 -9.95
N GLU A 230 -2.55 24.10 -10.55
CA GLU A 230 -3.22 25.18 -9.84
C GLU A 230 -4.49 24.69 -9.13
N ILE A 231 -5.32 23.86 -9.78
CA ILE A 231 -6.53 23.34 -9.11
C ILE A 231 -6.17 22.49 -7.89
N ARG A 232 -5.09 21.70 -7.95
CA ARG A 232 -4.61 20.89 -6.83
C ARG A 232 -4.09 21.79 -5.71
N LYS A 233 -3.29 22.80 -6.05
CA LYS A 233 -2.79 23.80 -5.10
C LYS A 233 -3.91 24.55 -4.38
N ARG A 234 -5.01 24.85 -5.07
CA ARG A 234 -6.17 25.51 -4.46
C ARG A 234 -6.94 24.61 -3.50
N ASN A 235 -6.90 23.30 -3.67
CA ASN A 235 -7.78 22.38 -2.94
C ASN A 235 -7.05 21.43 -2.00
N VAL A 236 -5.72 21.42 -2.00
CA VAL A 236 -4.91 20.55 -1.14
C VAL A 236 -5.29 20.74 0.33
N ILE A 237 -5.33 19.64 1.07
CA ILE A 237 -5.71 19.63 2.48
C ILE A 237 -4.57 20.18 3.36
N HIS A 238 -4.90 21.04 4.33
CA HIS A 238 -3.95 21.64 5.26
C HIS A 238 -4.20 21.19 6.72
N PRO A 239 -3.21 21.38 7.61
CA PRO A 239 -3.39 21.11 9.04
C PRO A 239 -4.59 21.88 9.61
N GLY A 240 -5.37 21.21 10.47
CA GLY A 240 -6.59 21.74 11.07
C GLY A 240 -7.84 21.62 10.19
N GLU A 241 -7.72 21.24 8.92
CA GLU A 241 -8.85 21.04 8.03
C GLU A 241 -9.44 19.62 8.16
N VAL A 242 -10.73 19.50 7.87
CA VAL A 242 -11.44 18.21 7.94
C VAL A 242 -11.38 17.50 6.59
N TRP A 243 -10.57 16.45 6.52
CA TRP A 243 -10.46 15.57 5.37
C TRP A 243 -11.73 14.72 5.18
N GLY A 244 -11.98 14.24 3.96
CA GLY A 244 -13.25 13.65 3.51
C GLY A 244 -14.04 12.89 4.59
N PRO A 245 -13.55 11.74 5.08
CA PRO A 245 -14.24 10.92 6.09
C PRO A 245 -14.45 11.53 7.49
N GLY A 246 -13.96 12.75 7.75
CA GLY A 246 -14.16 13.47 9.01
C GLY A 246 -12.90 13.66 9.85
N GLN A 247 -11.75 13.12 9.47
CA GLN A 247 -10.50 13.32 10.22
C GLN A 247 -10.01 14.77 10.11
N VAL A 248 -9.76 15.42 11.24
CA VAL A 248 -9.00 16.68 11.28
C VAL A 248 -7.54 16.34 11.05
N MET A 249 -6.95 16.93 10.02
CA MET A 249 -5.58 16.66 9.64
C MET A 249 -4.59 17.36 10.57
N ASP A 250 -3.50 16.68 10.91
CA ASP A 250 -2.41 17.25 11.72
C ASP A 250 -1.31 17.86 10.84
N GLU A 251 -0.25 18.37 11.48
CA GLU A 251 0.91 18.96 10.79
C GLU A 251 1.55 18.04 9.75
N GLY A 252 1.35 16.72 9.86
CA GLY A 252 1.84 15.76 8.87
C GLY A 252 1.22 15.98 7.49
N SER A 253 0.06 16.62 7.37
CA SER A 253 -0.60 16.87 6.08
C SER A 253 0.06 17.97 5.25
N ALA A 254 0.95 18.78 5.83
CA ALA A 254 1.74 19.76 5.08
C ALA A 254 2.60 19.11 3.97
N GLY A 255 2.84 17.79 4.06
CA GLY A 255 3.49 17.00 3.03
C GLY A 255 2.80 17.04 1.66
N ALA A 256 1.47 17.17 1.63
CA ALA A 256 0.71 17.23 0.39
C ALA A 256 1.10 18.45 -0.46
N GLU A 257 1.09 19.63 0.19
CA GLU A 257 1.47 20.89 -0.44
C GLU A 257 2.98 20.95 -0.73
N ALA A 258 3.81 20.44 0.19
CA ALA A 258 5.26 20.40 0.00
C ALA A 258 5.65 19.58 -1.26
N CYS A 259 4.97 18.46 -1.53
CA CYS A 259 5.17 17.69 -2.76
C CYS A 259 4.76 18.48 -4.02
N LEU A 260 3.63 19.19 -3.99
CA LEU A 260 3.19 20.05 -5.10
C LEU A 260 4.18 21.19 -5.39
N ASP A 261 4.71 21.82 -4.35
CA ASP A 261 5.64 22.93 -4.50
C ASP A 261 6.99 22.45 -5.05
N ALA A 262 7.49 21.33 -4.55
CA ALA A 262 8.74 20.74 -5.00
C ALA A 262 8.70 20.25 -6.46
N ILE A 263 7.54 19.83 -6.99
CA ILE A 263 7.41 19.39 -8.39
C ILE A 263 7.19 20.54 -9.37
N LYS A 264 6.75 21.72 -8.90
CA LYS A 264 6.29 22.84 -9.73
C LYS A 264 7.31 23.31 -10.77
N GLY A 265 8.57 23.47 -10.38
CA GLY A 265 9.63 23.92 -11.31
C GLY A 265 9.75 23.00 -12.53
N ARG A 266 9.81 21.68 -12.29
CA ARG A 266 9.89 20.66 -13.36
C ARG A 266 8.62 20.61 -14.21
N TYR A 267 7.46 20.84 -13.61
CA TYR A 267 6.19 20.95 -14.31
C TYR A 267 6.17 22.13 -15.29
N ASP A 268 6.58 23.32 -14.83
CA ASP A 268 6.62 24.52 -15.67
C ASP A 268 7.65 24.40 -16.79
N GLU A 269 8.82 23.84 -16.49
CA GLU A 269 9.87 23.59 -17.47
C GLU A 269 9.40 22.65 -18.58
N ALA A 270 8.78 21.51 -18.22
CA ALA A 270 8.29 20.54 -19.19
C ALA A 270 7.18 21.12 -20.08
N ARG A 271 6.27 21.93 -19.51
CA ARG A 271 5.22 22.63 -20.27
C ARG A 271 5.79 23.69 -21.20
N THR A 272 6.75 24.47 -20.73
CA THR A 272 7.44 25.50 -21.55
C THR A 272 8.20 24.86 -22.71
N ALA A 273 8.76 23.66 -22.51
CA ALA A 273 9.40 22.86 -23.55
C ALA A 273 8.41 22.22 -24.54
N GLY A 274 7.10 22.42 -24.38
CA GLY A 274 6.07 21.90 -25.30
C GLY A 274 5.83 20.40 -25.20
N LYS A 275 6.29 19.74 -24.12
CA LYS A 275 6.02 18.31 -23.89
C LYS A 275 4.55 18.07 -23.53
N ALA A 276 4.10 16.83 -23.66
CA ALA A 276 2.80 16.42 -23.12
C ALA A 276 3.00 16.05 -21.64
N VAL A 277 2.30 16.74 -20.73
CA VAL A 277 2.58 16.68 -19.28
C VAL A 277 1.30 16.45 -18.50
N GLY A 278 1.34 15.44 -17.62
CA GLY A 278 0.28 15.16 -16.66
C GLY A 278 0.81 15.10 -15.24
N LEU A 279 -0.03 15.50 -14.29
CA LEU A 279 0.30 15.57 -12.87
C LEU A 279 -0.74 14.78 -12.08
N GLY A 280 -0.29 13.98 -11.12
CA GLY A 280 -1.12 13.35 -10.11
C GLY A 280 -0.62 13.73 -8.72
N LEU A 281 -1.51 14.02 -7.78
CA LEU A 281 -1.21 14.11 -6.36
C LEU A 281 -1.95 12.96 -5.65
N GLY A 282 -1.32 12.30 -4.68
CA GLY A 282 -1.91 11.19 -3.96
C GLY A 282 -1.70 11.28 -2.46
N LEU A 283 -2.59 10.61 -1.71
CA LEU A 283 -2.47 10.38 -0.29
C LEU A 283 -2.70 8.90 0.01
N LYS A 284 -1.94 8.37 0.96
CA LYS A 284 -2.08 6.99 1.44
C LYS A 284 -1.75 6.91 2.92
N ASN A 285 -2.65 6.28 3.67
CA ASN A 285 -2.44 6.04 5.09
C ASN A 285 -1.29 5.04 5.36
N SER A 286 -0.64 5.18 6.51
CA SER A 286 0.19 4.13 7.14
C SER A 286 -0.47 3.68 8.45
N GLY A 287 -0.43 2.38 8.74
CA GLY A 287 -1.18 1.77 9.83
C GLY A 287 -2.52 1.19 9.36
N LEU A 288 -3.11 0.33 10.19
CA LEU A 288 -4.41 -0.28 9.92
C LEU A 288 -5.54 0.74 10.11
N GLY A 289 -5.48 1.52 11.19
CA GLY A 289 -6.47 2.56 11.51
C GLY A 289 -7.87 2.01 11.84
N ASN A 290 -8.90 2.84 11.70
CA ASN A 290 -10.31 2.47 11.92
C ASN A 290 -10.59 1.91 13.33
N GLY A 291 -9.95 2.47 14.36
CA GLY A 291 -10.13 2.01 15.75
C GLY A 291 -9.42 0.71 16.08
N PHE A 292 -8.57 0.20 15.18
CA PHE A 292 -7.80 -1.00 15.44
C PHE A 292 -6.68 -0.70 16.43
N ARG A 293 -6.54 -1.57 17.44
CA ARG A 293 -5.44 -1.51 18.40
C ARG A 293 -4.22 -2.21 17.82
N GLU A 294 -3.23 -1.44 17.37
CA GLU A 294 -2.02 -1.95 16.74
C GLU A 294 -0.88 -1.99 17.78
N LEU A 295 -0.57 -3.18 18.30
CA LEU A 295 0.61 -3.40 19.13
C LEU A 295 1.72 -4.04 18.29
N CYS A 296 2.94 -3.56 18.46
CA CYS A 296 4.14 -4.18 17.93
C CYS A 296 5.16 -4.36 19.07
N ARG A 297 5.74 -5.55 19.18
CA ARG A 297 6.87 -5.82 20.08
C ARG A 297 8.13 -6.14 19.31
N ALA A 298 9.26 -5.83 19.93
CA ALA A 298 10.56 -6.30 19.53
C ALA A 298 11.34 -6.83 20.75
N VAL A 299 12.35 -7.64 20.48
CA VAL A 299 13.31 -8.11 21.50
C VAL A 299 14.72 -7.80 21.05
N VAL A 300 15.53 -7.28 21.96
CA VAL A 300 17.00 -7.26 21.86
C VAL A 300 17.55 -8.27 22.86
N ARG A 301 18.43 -9.17 22.42
CA ARG A 301 19.05 -10.18 23.28
C ARG A 301 20.54 -10.33 22.97
N PHE A 302 21.38 -10.29 23.99
CA PHE A 302 22.82 -10.56 23.86
C PHE A 302 23.08 -12.05 24.08
N ARG A 303 23.90 -12.66 23.22
CA ARG A 303 24.26 -14.07 23.24
C ARG A 303 25.62 -14.26 23.88
N GLU A 304 25.80 -15.38 24.57
CA GLU A 304 27.12 -15.80 25.06
C GLU A 304 28.01 -16.27 23.90
N THR A 305 27.44 -17.07 23.01
CA THR A 305 28.12 -17.59 21.83
C THR A 305 27.58 -16.87 20.59
N PRO A 306 28.44 -16.23 19.79
CA PRO A 306 28.04 -15.68 18.49
C PRO A 306 27.52 -16.78 17.55
N ASP A 307 26.73 -16.39 16.56
CA ASP A 307 26.32 -17.32 15.50
C ASP A 307 27.47 -17.65 14.53
N ALA A 308 27.15 -18.44 13.50
CA ALA A 308 28.11 -18.85 12.48
C ALA A 308 28.75 -17.68 11.70
N HIS A 309 28.19 -16.48 11.77
CA HIS A 309 28.70 -15.26 11.13
C HIS A 309 29.38 -14.32 12.13
N GLY A 310 29.53 -14.72 13.40
CA GLY A 310 30.14 -13.90 14.44
C GLY A 310 29.19 -12.87 15.07
N ARG A 311 27.87 -13.00 14.87
CA ARG A 311 26.86 -12.09 15.42
C ARG A 311 26.45 -12.53 16.82
N ASP A 312 26.64 -11.66 17.81
CA ASP A 312 26.40 -11.93 19.22
C ASP A 312 25.14 -11.23 19.76
N ILE A 313 24.36 -10.56 18.90
CA ILE A 313 23.15 -9.83 19.29
C ILE A 313 21.98 -10.23 18.40
N GLU A 314 20.85 -10.57 19.01
CA GLU A 314 19.58 -10.79 18.33
C GLU A 314 18.73 -9.53 18.36
N VAL A 315 18.17 -9.16 17.21
CA VAL A 315 17.04 -8.23 17.11
C VAL A 315 15.85 -8.98 16.53
N ARG A 316 14.82 -9.19 17.33
CA ARG A 316 13.59 -9.88 16.91
C ARG A 316 12.48 -8.87 16.70
N HIS A 317 11.78 -8.97 15.58
CA HIS A 317 10.57 -8.20 15.31
C HIS A 317 9.57 -9.07 14.55
N GLY A 318 8.49 -8.45 14.06
CA GLY A 318 7.38 -9.18 13.47
C GLY A 318 7.04 -8.98 12.01
N PHE A 319 7.84 -8.21 11.31
CA PHE A 319 7.50 -7.83 9.96
C PHE A 319 8.23 -8.73 8.98
N THR A 320 7.49 -9.23 8.00
CA THR A 320 8.00 -10.02 6.90
C THR A 320 8.91 -9.16 6.03
N GLU A 321 10.16 -9.56 5.88
CA GLU A 321 11.05 -9.08 4.83
C GLU A 321 10.69 -9.71 3.49
N MET A 322 10.27 -8.87 2.55
CA MET A 322 9.82 -9.23 1.21
C MET A 322 10.48 -8.34 0.13
N GLY A 323 11.64 -7.75 0.45
CA GLY A 323 12.42 -6.87 -0.42
C GLY A 323 12.30 -5.38 -0.09
N GLN A 324 11.50 -5.00 0.91
CA GLN A 324 11.33 -3.61 1.34
C GLN A 324 12.38 -3.12 2.33
N GLY A 325 13.20 -4.02 2.89
CA GLY A 325 14.30 -3.68 3.78
C GLY A 325 13.88 -3.35 5.21
N VAL A 326 12.80 -3.96 5.71
CA VAL A 326 12.38 -3.80 7.11
C VAL A 326 13.40 -4.39 8.09
N HIS A 327 14.11 -5.46 7.70
CA HIS A 327 15.22 -5.99 8.49
C HIS A 327 16.36 -4.99 8.59
N THR A 328 16.71 -4.35 7.47
CA THR A 328 17.76 -3.33 7.42
C THR A 328 17.41 -2.16 8.34
N VAL A 329 16.16 -1.68 8.30
CA VAL A 329 15.69 -0.62 9.20
C VAL A 329 15.78 -1.04 10.67
N ALA A 330 15.28 -2.23 11.02
CA ALA A 330 15.34 -2.72 12.40
C ALA A 330 16.78 -2.82 12.92
N LEU A 331 17.70 -3.31 12.08
CA LEU A 331 19.12 -3.37 12.38
C LEU A 331 19.74 -1.97 12.54
N GLN A 332 19.42 -1.02 11.67
CA GLN A 332 19.93 0.35 11.75
C GLN A 332 19.48 1.06 13.03
N ILE A 333 18.20 0.93 13.39
CA ILE A 333 17.64 1.48 14.62
C ILE A 333 18.33 0.86 15.84
N ALA A 334 18.45 -0.47 15.89
CA ALA A 334 19.11 -1.14 17.01
C ALA A 334 20.60 -0.74 17.14
N ALA A 335 21.33 -0.67 16.03
CA ALA A 335 22.74 -0.27 16.03
C ALA A 335 22.93 1.19 16.50
N GLU A 336 22.06 2.11 16.06
CA GLU A 336 22.08 3.52 16.48
C GLU A 336 21.81 3.66 17.98
N GLU A 337 20.74 3.04 18.48
CA GLU A 337 20.33 3.16 19.89
C GLU A 337 21.27 2.43 20.87
N LEU A 338 21.88 1.31 20.44
CA LEU A 338 22.86 0.57 21.25
C LEU A 338 24.30 1.13 21.14
N GLY A 339 24.58 1.94 20.11
CA GLY A 339 25.93 2.46 19.84
C GLY A 339 26.94 1.37 19.45
N ILE A 340 26.53 0.38 18.65
CA ILE A 340 27.34 -0.80 18.29
C ILE A 340 27.51 -0.95 16.78
N ASP A 341 28.48 -1.80 16.37
CA ASP A 341 28.62 -2.20 14.97
C ASP A 341 27.40 -3.03 14.52
N PRO A 342 26.67 -2.63 13.45
CA PRO A 342 25.56 -3.40 12.92
C PRO A 342 25.92 -4.84 12.51
N ASN A 343 27.19 -5.13 12.19
CA ASN A 343 27.64 -6.48 11.83
C ASN A 343 27.58 -7.49 12.99
N ARG A 344 27.33 -7.03 14.21
CA ARG A 344 27.11 -7.88 15.39
C ARG A 344 25.66 -8.38 15.51
N ILE A 345 24.74 -7.81 14.72
CA ILE A 345 23.30 -8.00 14.87
C ILE A 345 22.78 -9.04 13.88
N GLU A 346 22.11 -10.06 14.39
CA GLU A 346 21.23 -10.93 13.62
C GLU A 346 19.78 -10.48 13.79
N VAL A 347 19.09 -10.21 12.67
CA VAL A 347 17.65 -9.92 12.68
C VAL A 347 16.86 -11.21 12.45
N ILE A 348 15.88 -11.49 13.31
CA ILE A 348 15.12 -12.75 13.30
C ILE A 348 13.62 -12.47 13.35
N VAL A 349 12.87 -13.19 12.52
CA VAL A 349 11.41 -13.23 12.57
C VAL A 349 10.95 -14.68 12.66
N ASP A 350 10.48 -15.05 13.84
CA ASP A 350 9.90 -16.35 14.12
C ASP A 350 8.84 -16.23 15.21
N THR A 351 8.15 -17.33 15.48
CA THR A 351 7.09 -17.38 16.50
C THR A 351 7.56 -17.90 17.86
N THR A 352 8.87 -17.95 18.12
CA THR A 352 9.43 -18.50 19.38
C THR A 352 9.30 -17.54 20.56
N ARG A 353 9.13 -16.23 20.30
CA ARG A 353 8.86 -15.20 21.32
C ARG A 353 7.53 -14.54 20.99
N GLN A 354 6.55 -14.54 21.90
CA GLN A 354 5.22 -13.97 21.64
C GLN A 354 5.25 -12.43 21.47
N LEU A 355 5.61 -11.97 20.27
CA LEU A 355 5.73 -10.55 19.93
C LEU A 355 4.38 -9.92 19.52
N GLY A 356 3.36 -10.72 19.21
CA GLY A 356 1.98 -10.26 19.03
C GLY A 356 1.81 -9.20 17.95
N PHE A 357 1.90 -9.60 16.68
CA PHE A 357 1.66 -8.72 15.52
C PHE A 357 0.70 -9.41 14.53
N GLY A 358 -0.07 -8.62 13.78
CA GLY A 358 -0.73 -9.12 12.57
C GLY A 358 0.18 -9.02 11.34
N GLN A 359 -0.38 -9.23 10.16
CA GLN A 359 0.32 -9.19 8.86
C GLN A 359 1.11 -7.90 8.61
N THR A 360 2.14 -8.04 7.77
CA THR A 360 2.97 -6.96 7.22
C THR A 360 2.21 -6.28 6.08
N THR A 361 1.38 -5.30 6.44
CA THR A 361 0.47 -4.60 5.52
C THR A 361 0.27 -3.14 5.95
N GLY A 362 -0.44 -2.35 5.13
CA GLY A 362 -0.80 -0.96 5.43
C GLY A 362 0.39 -0.02 5.60
N SER A 363 1.51 -0.28 4.91
CA SER A 363 2.75 0.52 4.95
C SER A 363 3.31 0.79 6.35
N ARG A 364 2.93 0.01 7.36
CA ARG A 364 3.25 0.29 8.77
C ARG A 364 4.56 -0.33 9.27
N GLY A 365 5.17 -1.22 8.49
CA GLY A 365 6.30 -2.04 8.92
C GLY A 365 7.44 -1.21 9.52
N THR A 366 7.92 -0.20 8.80
CA THR A 366 9.01 0.67 9.23
C THR A 366 8.68 1.43 10.53
N LEU A 367 7.53 2.11 10.60
CA LEU A 367 7.21 2.96 11.75
C LEU A 367 6.98 2.13 13.03
N MET A 368 6.27 1.02 12.92
CA MET A 368 5.97 0.15 14.06
C MET A 368 7.24 -0.58 14.53
N ALA A 369 8.06 -1.09 13.59
CA ALA A 369 9.32 -1.74 13.91
C ALA A 369 10.30 -0.76 14.57
N ALA A 370 10.47 0.44 14.00
CA ALA A 370 11.35 1.46 14.55
C ALA A 370 10.96 1.82 16.00
N GLY A 371 9.68 2.05 16.27
CA GLY A 371 9.20 2.31 17.62
C GLY A 371 9.49 1.17 18.60
N SER A 372 9.15 -0.07 18.23
CA SER A 372 9.34 -1.21 19.14
C SER A 372 10.80 -1.59 19.35
N VAL A 373 11.63 -1.52 18.29
CA VAL A 373 13.06 -1.85 18.36
C VAL A 373 13.81 -0.78 19.15
N GLN A 374 13.48 0.50 18.96
CA GLN A 374 14.03 1.58 19.77
C GLN A 374 13.78 1.31 21.26
N GLN A 375 12.53 1.02 21.64
CA GLN A 375 12.20 0.75 23.04
C GLN A 375 12.94 -0.48 23.59
N ALA A 376 13.11 -1.53 22.79
CA ALA A 376 13.85 -2.73 23.18
C ALA A 376 15.35 -2.43 23.39
N ALA A 377 15.95 -1.62 22.51
CA ALA A 377 17.33 -1.18 22.62
C ALA A 377 17.56 -0.30 23.85
N LEU A 378 16.67 0.67 24.10
CA LEU A 378 16.73 1.52 25.30
C LEU A 378 16.58 0.71 26.59
N ALA A 379 15.69 -0.30 26.59
CA ALA A 379 15.55 -1.23 27.72
C ALA A 379 16.83 -2.05 27.95
N ALA A 380 17.49 -2.49 26.87
CA ALA A 380 18.77 -3.18 26.95
C ALA A 380 19.87 -2.30 27.55
N VAL A 381 20.00 -1.05 27.09
CA VAL A 381 20.95 -0.08 27.65
C VAL A 381 20.69 0.15 29.14
N ALA A 382 19.43 0.38 29.52
CA ALA A 382 19.05 0.59 30.92
C ALA A 382 19.31 -0.64 31.80
N GLY A 383 19.15 -1.84 31.23
CA GLY A 383 19.38 -3.11 31.90
C GLY A 383 20.81 -3.64 31.79
N GLY A 384 21.78 -2.83 31.33
CA GLY A 384 23.19 -3.18 31.32
C GLY A 384 23.62 -4.17 30.23
N CYS A 385 22.78 -4.44 29.23
CA CYS A 385 23.06 -5.35 28.12
C CYS A 385 23.53 -6.75 28.57
N GLU A 386 22.92 -7.28 29.63
CA GLU A 386 23.23 -8.59 30.18
C GLU A 386 22.96 -9.72 29.17
N ILE A 387 23.90 -10.67 29.12
CA ILE A 387 23.82 -11.84 28.25
C ILE A 387 22.67 -12.74 28.71
N GLY A 388 21.89 -13.22 27.75
CA GLY A 388 20.82 -14.19 28.00
C GLY A 388 19.50 -13.59 28.50
N ILE A 389 19.38 -12.26 28.54
CA ILE A 389 18.16 -11.54 28.89
C ILE A 389 17.44 -11.06 27.62
N ASP A 390 16.12 -11.26 27.57
CA ASP A 390 15.26 -10.68 26.54
C ASP A 390 14.82 -9.28 26.99
N TYR A 391 15.34 -8.25 26.32
CA TYR A 391 14.89 -6.88 26.51
C TYR A 391 13.75 -6.58 25.54
N VAL A 392 12.55 -6.42 26.08
CA VAL A 392 11.32 -6.25 25.28
C VAL A 392 11.01 -4.77 25.12
N GLY A 393 10.72 -4.36 23.88
CA GLY A 393 10.20 -3.04 23.54
C GLY A 393 8.81 -3.13 22.94
N GLU A 394 7.97 -2.14 23.21
CA GLU A 394 6.59 -2.05 22.72
C GLU A 394 6.34 -0.72 22.01
N HIS A 395 5.62 -0.78 20.89
CA HIS A 395 5.02 0.39 20.27
C HIS A 395 3.53 0.12 20.01
N LEU A 396 2.68 1.00 20.55
CA LEU A 396 1.23 0.86 20.52
C LEU A 396 0.62 2.04 19.79
N VAL A 397 -0.32 1.76 18.89
CA VAL A 397 -1.25 2.73 18.30
C VAL A 397 -2.66 2.28 18.66
N ASP A 398 -3.29 2.96 19.61
CA ASP A 398 -4.64 2.65 20.13
C ASP A 398 -5.58 3.86 20.15
N TRP A 399 -5.13 4.97 19.58
CA TRP A 399 -5.86 6.25 19.55
C TRP A 399 -6.58 6.52 18.24
N THR A 400 -6.58 5.56 17.29
CA THR A 400 -7.40 5.69 16.09
C THR A 400 -8.86 5.37 16.41
N GLN A 401 -9.78 5.85 15.59
CA GLN A 401 -11.22 5.75 15.79
C GLN A 401 -11.91 5.22 14.52
N LYS A 402 -13.11 4.65 14.68
CA LYS A 402 -13.93 4.19 13.56
C LYS A 402 -14.61 5.37 12.88
N ILE A 403 -14.83 5.26 11.58
CA ILE A 403 -15.71 6.17 10.85
C ILE A 403 -17.14 6.01 11.39
N GLY A 404 -17.82 7.13 11.62
CA GLY A 404 -19.19 7.14 12.13
C GLY A 404 -19.32 6.87 13.63
N ASP A 405 -18.23 6.90 14.40
CA ASP A 405 -18.28 6.81 15.86
C ASP A 405 -19.06 8.01 16.45
N PRO A 406 -20.20 7.78 17.14
CA PRO A 406 -21.02 8.86 17.70
C PRO A 406 -20.28 9.74 18.70
N ASP A 407 -19.27 9.19 19.38
CA ASP A 407 -18.49 9.89 20.40
C ASP A 407 -17.30 10.65 19.79
N ALA A 408 -17.06 10.52 18.48
CA ALA A 408 -15.98 11.17 17.75
C ALA A 408 -16.49 11.80 16.43
N PRO A 409 -17.10 13.00 16.49
CA PRO A 409 -17.65 13.66 15.29
C PRO A 409 -16.59 13.97 14.22
N ASN A 410 -15.32 14.10 14.62
CA ASN A 410 -14.18 14.17 13.72
C ASN A 410 -13.17 13.07 14.09
N PRO A 411 -13.38 11.82 13.62
CA PRO A 411 -12.59 10.69 14.09
C PRO A 411 -11.14 10.77 13.59
N LEU A 412 -10.18 10.44 14.44
CA LEU A 412 -8.80 10.17 14.01
C LEU A 412 -8.72 8.77 13.41
N ILE A 413 -8.96 8.64 12.12
CA ILE A 413 -9.15 7.34 11.45
C ILE A 413 -7.80 6.66 11.19
N HIS A 414 -6.77 7.42 10.84
CA HIS A 414 -5.45 6.92 10.48
C HIS A 414 -4.36 7.59 11.32
N ALA A 415 -3.34 6.81 11.67
CA ALA A 415 -2.23 7.26 12.52
C ALA A 415 -1.20 8.10 11.77
N ALA A 416 -1.06 7.88 10.46
CA ALA A 416 -0.08 8.55 9.63
C ALA A 416 -0.54 8.56 8.16
N PHE A 417 -0.07 9.55 7.40
CA PHE A 417 -0.28 9.64 5.95
C PHE A 417 1.01 9.96 5.22
N GLY A 418 1.27 9.27 4.12
CA GLY A 418 2.25 9.67 3.10
C GLY A 418 1.56 10.42 1.96
N TYR A 419 2.31 11.31 1.32
CA TYR A 419 1.85 12.13 0.19
C TYR A 419 2.83 12.04 -0.96
N ALA A 420 2.32 12.16 -2.19
CA ALA A 420 3.18 12.12 -3.36
C ALA A 420 2.59 12.91 -4.52
N ALA A 421 3.43 13.73 -5.15
CA ALA A 421 3.15 14.31 -6.45
C ALA A 421 4.01 13.59 -7.50
N GLN A 422 3.38 13.09 -8.55
CA GLN A 422 4.07 12.50 -9.70
C GLN A 422 3.68 13.20 -10.98
N MET A 423 4.68 13.44 -11.84
CA MET A 423 4.48 14.01 -13.15
C MET A 423 4.94 13.02 -14.21
N ALA A 424 4.05 12.66 -15.14
CA ALA A 424 4.39 11.89 -16.33
C ALA A 424 4.64 12.84 -17.50
N VAL A 425 5.73 12.62 -18.22
CA VAL A 425 6.11 13.37 -19.41
C VAL A 425 6.10 12.43 -20.61
N ILE A 426 5.29 12.76 -21.61
CA ILE A 426 5.18 12.02 -22.85
C ILE A 426 5.90 12.78 -23.96
N ASP A 427 6.72 12.06 -24.70
CA ASP A 427 7.27 12.57 -25.94
C ASP A 427 6.19 12.60 -27.02
N ARG A 428 5.86 13.80 -27.52
CA ARG A 428 4.79 13.98 -28.51
C ARG A 428 5.07 13.29 -29.85
N GLY A 429 6.33 13.03 -30.19
CA GLY A 429 6.71 12.39 -31.45
C GLY A 429 6.50 10.87 -31.42
N THR A 430 6.80 10.23 -30.30
CA THR A 430 6.67 8.77 -30.12
C THR A 430 5.35 8.36 -29.46
N GLY A 431 4.71 9.26 -28.70
CA GLY A 431 3.55 8.95 -27.87
C GLY A 431 3.88 8.13 -26.61
N LEU A 432 5.16 7.91 -26.31
CA LEU A 432 5.62 7.12 -25.16
C LEU A 432 5.94 8.01 -23.96
N VAL A 433 5.70 7.49 -22.76
CA VAL A 433 6.19 8.10 -21.52
C VAL A 433 7.73 8.03 -21.56
N GLU A 434 8.40 9.18 -21.62
CA GLU A 434 9.87 9.24 -21.64
C GLU A 434 10.45 9.41 -20.23
N ARG A 435 9.67 10.01 -19.32
CA ARG A 435 10.10 10.33 -17.97
C ARG A 435 8.95 10.41 -16.98
N VAL A 436 9.19 9.97 -15.76
CA VAL A 436 8.35 10.21 -14.59
C VAL A 436 9.16 10.92 -13.51
N VAL A 437 8.67 12.04 -13.01
CA VAL A 437 9.21 12.72 -11.82
C VAL A 437 8.36 12.35 -10.63
N ALA A 438 8.98 11.90 -9.54
CA ALA A 438 8.35 11.28 -8.40
C ALA A 438 8.77 11.99 -7.10
N VAL A 439 7.97 12.97 -6.64
CA VAL A 439 8.21 13.72 -5.40
C VAL A 439 7.37 13.13 -4.27
N HIS A 440 8.01 12.63 -3.21
CA HIS A 440 7.33 11.88 -2.15
C HIS A 440 7.68 12.41 -0.78
N ASP A 441 6.66 12.69 0.02
CA ASP A 441 6.82 12.93 1.44
C ASP A 441 6.93 11.59 2.20
N VAL A 442 8.10 11.37 2.78
CA VAL A 442 8.46 10.13 3.47
C VAL A 442 8.58 10.31 4.99
N GLY A 443 8.26 11.50 5.50
CA GLY A 443 8.61 11.88 6.86
C GLY A 443 10.13 11.84 7.01
N ARG A 444 10.65 11.22 8.07
CA ARG A 444 12.09 10.95 8.15
C ARG A 444 12.49 9.73 7.31
N ALA A 445 13.37 9.93 6.34
CA ALA A 445 14.00 8.87 5.56
C ALA A 445 15.06 8.13 6.40
N VAL A 446 14.66 7.04 7.06
CA VAL A 446 15.60 6.20 7.83
C VAL A 446 16.70 5.64 6.94
N ASN A 447 16.33 5.23 5.73
CA ASN A 447 17.26 4.75 4.72
C ASN A 447 16.86 5.32 3.35
N PRO A 448 17.46 6.45 2.94
CA PRO A 448 17.10 7.12 1.68
C PRO A 448 17.18 6.22 0.45
N LEU A 449 18.20 5.36 0.36
CA LEU A 449 18.36 4.43 -0.75
C LEU A 449 17.22 3.41 -0.84
N LEU A 450 16.76 2.88 0.30
CA LEU A 450 15.59 2.00 0.33
C LEU A 450 14.29 2.75 -0.01
N CYS A 451 14.15 4.01 0.43
CA CYS A 451 13.02 4.85 0.05
C CYS A 451 12.97 5.08 -1.47
N GLU A 452 14.11 5.44 -2.08
CA GLU A 452 14.24 5.62 -3.53
C GLU A 452 13.86 4.35 -4.30
N GLY A 453 14.45 3.20 -3.95
CA GLY A 453 14.14 1.93 -4.61
C GLY A 453 12.67 1.51 -4.45
N GLN A 454 12.04 1.80 -3.31
CA GLN A 454 10.60 1.57 -3.11
C GLN A 454 9.74 2.47 -4.01
N ILE A 455 10.13 3.71 -4.22
CA ILE A 455 9.42 4.65 -5.09
C ILE A 455 9.59 4.25 -6.55
N GLU A 456 10.80 3.93 -7.00
CA GLU A 456 11.08 3.46 -8.36
C GLU A 456 10.26 2.21 -8.70
N GLY A 457 10.27 1.20 -7.82
CA GLY A 457 9.46 -0.01 -8.00
C GLY A 457 7.96 0.27 -8.00
N SER A 458 7.50 1.27 -7.24
CA SER A 458 6.09 1.68 -7.26
C SER A 458 5.69 2.37 -8.56
N VAL A 459 6.54 3.25 -9.08
CA VAL A 459 6.30 3.94 -10.35
C VAL A 459 6.28 2.93 -11.50
N HIS A 460 7.19 1.96 -11.52
CA HIS A 460 7.18 0.87 -12.49
C HIS A 460 5.85 0.09 -12.47
N MET A 461 5.42 -0.36 -11.28
CA MET A 461 4.13 -1.03 -11.10
C MET A 461 2.95 -0.14 -11.49
N GLY A 462 3.05 1.18 -11.24
CA GLY A 462 2.03 2.16 -11.57
C GLY A 462 1.88 2.40 -13.05
N LEU A 463 3.00 2.41 -13.79
CA LEU A 463 3.00 2.49 -15.25
C LEU A 463 2.37 1.25 -15.87
N GLY A 464 2.70 0.07 -15.36
CA GLY A 464 2.06 -1.19 -15.77
C GLY A 464 0.55 -1.15 -15.52
N TYR A 465 0.13 -0.79 -14.31
CA TYR A 465 -1.28 -0.61 -13.95
C TYR A 465 -2.02 0.41 -14.84
N ALA A 466 -1.35 1.50 -15.20
CA ALA A 466 -1.93 2.56 -16.01
C ALA A 466 -2.07 2.16 -17.49
N LEU A 467 -1.10 1.45 -18.06
CA LEU A 467 -0.93 1.34 -19.52
C LEU A 467 -1.19 -0.05 -20.08
N THR A 468 -0.81 -1.13 -19.38
CA THR A 468 -0.62 -2.44 -20.02
C THR A 468 -1.13 -3.63 -19.22
N GLU A 469 -1.03 -3.61 -17.90
CA GLU A 469 -1.29 -4.80 -17.09
C GLU A 469 -2.78 -5.11 -16.97
N GLN A 470 -3.12 -6.39 -17.11
CA GLN A 470 -4.44 -6.93 -16.78
C GLN A 470 -4.34 -8.41 -16.46
N PHE A 471 -5.28 -8.92 -15.65
CA PHE A 471 -5.45 -10.34 -15.41
C PHE A 471 -6.79 -10.82 -16.02
N PRO A 472 -6.77 -11.28 -17.28
CA PRO A 472 -7.98 -11.68 -17.97
C PRO A 472 -8.47 -13.05 -17.47
N HIS A 473 -9.78 -13.20 -17.50
CA HIS A 473 -10.50 -14.39 -17.11
C HIS A 473 -11.68 -14.56 -18.07
N ASP A 474 -12.12 -15.79 -18.22
CA ASP A 474 -13.32 -16.13 -18.96
C ASP A 474 -14.53 -15.53 -18.22
N PRO A 475 -15.34 -14.67 -18.89
CA PRO A 475 -16.48 -14.02 -18.26
C PRO A 475 -17.63 -14.97 -17.91
N GLU A 476 -17.72 -16.15 -18.53
CA GLU A 476 -18.74 -17.16 -18.23
C GLU A 476 -18.33 -18.06 -17.07
N THR A 477 -17.05 -18.47 -17.03
CA THR A 477 -16.57 -19.46 -16.05
C THR A 477 -15.80 -18.86 -14.88
N GLY A 478 -15.33 -17.62 -15.00
CA GLY A 478 -14.43 -16.99 -14.04
C GLY A 478 -12.98 -17.49 -14.10
N PHE A 479 -12.65 -18.42 -15.01
CA PHE A 479 -11.35 -19.08 -15.03
C PHE A 479 -10.27 -18.19 -15.68
N PRO A 480 -9.04 -18.11 -15.14
CA PRO A 480 -7.96 -17.35 -15.76
C PRO A 480 -7.66 -17.82 -17.19
N THR A 481 -7.60 -16.89 -18.14
CA THR A 481 -7.27 -17.19 -19.55
C THR A 481 -5.77 -17.09 -19.83
N ASN A 482 -5.04 -16.39 -18.96
CA ASN A 482 -3.60 -16.20 -19.04
C ASN A 482 -2.91 -16.89 -17.85
N THR A 483 -1.95 -17.77 -18.13
CA THR A 483 -1.24 -18.56 -17.10
C THR A 483 0.27 -18.32 -17.06
N THR A 484 0.79 -17.33 -17.79
CA THR A 484 2.23 -17.02 -17.82
C THR A 484 2.51 -15.56 -17.46
N LEU A 485 3.71 -15.27 -16.92
CA LEU A 485 4.11 -13.88 -16.61
C LEU A 485 4.13 -12.99 -17.86
N ARG A 486 4.53 -13.53 -19.01
CA ARG A 486 4.57 -12.79 -20.29
C ARG A 486 3.18 -12.27 -20.67
N SER A 487 2.13 -13.03 -20.36
CA SER A 487 0.76 -12.70 -20.73
C SER A 487 0.09 -11.67 -19.81
N LEU A 488 0.79 -11.16 -18.79
CA LEU A 488 0.24 -10.20 -17.81
C LEU A 488 0.42 -8.73 -18.22
N GLY A 489 1.18 -8.45 -19.30
CA GLY A 489 1.42 -7.07 -19.74
C GLY A 489 2.38 -6.29 -18.85
N ILE A 490 3.17 -6.95 -17.99
CA ILE A 490 4.16 -6.29 -17.11
C ILE A 490 5.22 -5.61 -17.97
N MET A 491 5.47 -4.33 -17.68
CA MET A 491 6.45 -3.52 -18.40
C MET A 491 7.86 -4.11 -18.26
N ARG A 492 8.56 -4.28 -19.39
CA ARG A 492 9.90 -4.86 -19.40
C ARG A 492 10.94 -3.80 -19.06
N ALA A 493 12.08 -4.22 -18.51
CA ALA A 493 13.17 -3.33 -18.10
C ALA A 493 13.60 -2.32 -19.18
N LYS A 494 13.63 -2.72 -20.45
CA LYS A 494 14.02 -1.84 -21.58
C LYS A 494 12.98 -0.77 -21.94
N ASP A 495 11.73 -0.95 -21.48
CA ASP A 495 10.59 -0.11 -21.80
C ASP A 495 10.23 0.81 -20.61
N VAL A 496 10.98 0.72 -19.50
CA VAL A 496 10.81 1.59 -18.33
C VAL A 496 11.39 2.97 -18.62
N PRO A 497 10.63 4.06 -18.44
CA PRO A 497 11.13 5.41 -18.63
C PRO A 497 12.15 5.80 -17.56
N ILE A 498 12.78 6.95 -17.74
CA ILE A 498 13.59 7.56 -16.67
C ILE A 498 12.68 7.90 -15.49
N ILE A 499 13.03 7.44 -14.29
CA ILE A 499 12.33 7.77 -13.05
C ILE A 499 13.24 8.66 -12.21
N GLU A 500 12.82 9.89 -11.97
CA GLU A 500 13.53 10.85 -11.11
C GLU A 500 12.84 10.91 -9.75
N VAL A 501 13.49 10.45 -8.68
CA VAL A 501 12.94 10.49 -7.32
C VAL A 501 13.45 11.72 -6.56
N GLN A 502 12.54 12.40 -5.87
CA GLN A 502 12.88 13.43 -4.89
C GLN A 502 12.14 13.15 -3.57
N LEU A 503 12.91 13.03 -2.49
CA LEU A 503 12.35 12.87 -1.14
C LEU A 503 12.05 14.25 -0.54
N VAL A 504 10.89 14.35 0.09
CA VAL A 504 10.46 15.45 0.94
C VAL A 504 10.32 14.88 2.35
N GLU A 505 10.78 15.60 3.36
CA GLU A 505 10.72 15.15 4.75
C GLU A 505 9.82 16.06 5.58
N VAL A 506 8.52 15.75 5.62
CA VAL A 506 7.57 16.39 6.56
C VAL A 506 7.26 15.39 7.68
N PRO A 507 7.82 15.56 8.89
CA PRO A 507 7.64 14.61 9.98
C PRO A 507 6.17 14.35 10.31
N GLN A 508 5.81 13.08 10.54
CA GLN A 508 4.48 12.73 11.05
C GLN A 508 4.41 12.88 12.57
N PRO A 509 3.50 13.70 13.12
CA PRO A 509 3.24 13.74 14.55
C PRO A 509 2.92 12.36 15.13
N ARG A 510 3.44 12.07 16.34
CA ARG A 510 3.24 10.80 17.08
C ARG A 510 3.83 9.54 16.43
N SER A 511 4.43 9.63 15.25
CA SER A 511 5.17 8.53 14.64
C SER A 511 6.62 8.49 15.16
N PRO A 512 7.18 7.31 15.48
CA PRO A 512 8.60 7.18 15.84
C PRO A 512 9.51 7.89 14.83
N TYR A 513 10.39 8.75 15.34
CA TYR A 513 11.30 9.60 14.57
C TYR A 513 10.63 10.47 13.47
N GLY A 514 9.31 10.63 13.47
CA GLY A 514 8.57 11.33 12.42
C GLY A 514 8.44 10.55 11.11
N ILE A 515 8.64 9.23 11.12
CA ILE A 515 8.65 8.36 9.94
C ILE A 515 7.24 8.23 9.32
N LYS A 516 7.18 8.15 7.99
CA LYS A 516 5.97 7.73 7.25
C LYS A 516 6.24 6.47 6.43
N GLY A 517 5.20 5.70 6.15
CA GLY A 517 5.29 4.51 5.30
C GLY A 517 5.37 4.88 3.82
N VAL A 518 6.40 4.41 3.13
CA VAL A 518 6.60 4.64 1.68
C VAL A 518 6.11 3.46 0.82
N GLY A 519 5.75 2.36 1.48
CA GLY A 519 5.44 1.07 0.84
C GLY A 519 4.23 1.07 -0.10
N GLU A 520 3.34 2.05 -0.07
CA GLU A 520 2.15 2.08 -0.95
C GLU A 520 1.93 3.40 -1.66
N ILE A 521 2.32 4.52 -1.04
CA ILE A 521 2.09 5.87 -1.58
C ILE A 521 2.71 6.06 -2.97
N GLY A 522 3.84 5.40 -3.26
CA GLY A 522 4.53 5.54 -4.54
C GLY A 522 3.74 5.08 -5.77
N LEU A 523 2.66 4.33 -5.59
CA LEU A 523 1.85 3.79 -6.68
C LEU A 523 0.62 4.65 -6.98
N VAL A 524 0.16 5.42 -5.99
CA VAL A 524 -1.14 6.11 -6.00
C VAL A 524 -1.25 7.17 -7.11
N PRO A 525 -0.25 8.05 -7.33
CA PRO A 525 -0.40 9.15 -8.29
C PRO A 525 -0.04 8.78 -9.73
N THR A 526 0.50 7.57 -9.99
CA THR A 526 1.07 7.24 -11.31
C THR A 526 0.02 7.17 -12.41
N ALA A 527 -1.04 6.38 -12.23
CA ALA A 527 -2.10 6.23 -13.22
C ALA A 527 -2.79 7.56 -13.59
N PRO A 528 -3.19 8.42 -12.64
CA PRO A 528 -3.76 9.72 -13.00
C PRO A 528 -2.75 10.67 -13.66
N ALA A 529 -1.47 10.68 -13.25
CA ALA A 529 -0.45 11.47 -13.92
C ALA A 529 -0.29 11.06 -15.40
N VAL A 530 -0.31 9.75 -15.68
CA VAL A 530 -0.29 9.23 -17.05
C VAL A 530 -1.56 9.61 -17.83
N ALA A 531 -2.74 9.50 -17.21
CA ALA A 531 -4.01 9.86 -17.85
C ALA A 531 -4.05 11.33 -18.27
N ALA A 532 -3.61 12.24 -17.40
CA ALA A 532 -3.51 13.66 -17.69
C ALA A 532 -2.48 13.96 -18.78
N ALA A 533 -1.34 13.24 -18.81
CA ALA A 533 -0.31 13.42 -19.83
C ALA A 533 -0.81 12.97 -21.21
N LEU A 534 -1.57 11.86 -21.25
CA LEU A 534 -2.20 11.38 -22.46
C LEU A 534 -3.30 12.35 -22.95
N PHE A 535 -4.09 12.92 -22.05
CA PHE A 535 -5.04 13.98 -22.41
C PHE A 535 -4.32 15.22 -22.99
N ASP A 536 -3.21 15.66 -22.40
CA ASP A 536 -2.41 16.77 -22.94
C ASP A 536 -1.75 16.44 -24.29
N LEU A 537 -1.57 15.14 -24.60
CA LEU A 537 -1.10 14.67 -25.89
C LEU A 537 -2.17 14.77 -26.98
N ASP A 538 -3.37 14.21 -26.74
CA ASP A 538 -4.36 13.96 -27.80
C ASP A 538 -5.76 14.56 -27.55
N GLY A 539 -6.01 15.14 -26.39
CA GLY A 539 -7.30 15.73 -26.01
C GLY A 539 -8.38 14.71 -25.66
N GLU A 540 -8.05 13.43 -25.53
CA GLU A 540 -9.00 12.36 -25.21
C GLU A 540 -8.96 12.02 -23.72
N TRP A 541 -10.10 12.17 -23.06
CA TRP A 541 -10.24 11.81 -21.66
C TRP A 541 -10.27 10.28 -21.47
N ARG A 542 -9.53 9.79 -20.47
CA ARG A 542 -9.44 8.37 -20.14
C ARG A 542 -10.11 8.07 -18.81
N ASN A 543 -11.08 7.16 -18.86
CA ASN A 543 -11.84 6.69 -17.71
C ASN A 543 -11.63 5.21 -17.40
N THR A 544 -10.93 4.49 -18.26
CA THR A 544 -10.78 3.04 -18.15
C THR A 544 -9.29 2.68 -18.15
N LEU A 545 -8.90 1.88 -17.17
CA LEU A 545 -7.59 1.23 -17.14
C LEU A 545 -7.69 -0.23 -17.63
N PRO A 546 -6.66 -0.74 -18.33
CA PRO A 546 -5.46 -0.03 -18.76
C PRO A 546 -5.74 0.92 -19.94
N MET A 547 -5.06 2.06 -19.98
CA MET A 547 -5.11 3.06 -21.06
C MET A 547 -4.19 2.65 -22.20
N ARG A 548 -4.56 1.58 -22.89
CA ARG A 548 -3.72 1.00 -23.96
C ARG A 548 -3.41 2.04 -25.04
N PRO A 549 -2.18 2.05 -25.57
CA PRO A 549 -1.86 2.82 -26.78
C PRO A 549 -2.78 2.40 -27.94
N LYS A 550 -3.18 3.35 -28.81
CA LYS A 550 -4.06 3.08 -29.96
C LYS A 550 -3.55 1.95 -30.89
N SER A 551 -2.25 1.67 -30.92
CA SER A 551 -1.66 0.59 -31.73
C SER A 551 -1.92 -0.82 -31.21
N GLU A 552 -2.41 -1.01 -29.98
CA GLU A 552 -2.68 -2.32 -29.37
C GLU A 552 -4.18 -2.58 -29.11
N ALA A 553 -5.05 -1.67 -29.57
CA ALA A 553 -6.50 -1.79 -29.39
C ALA A 553 -7.18 -2.66 -30.49
N ASP A 554 -6.45 -2.96 -31.57
CA ASP A 554 -6.97 -3.64 -32.77
C ASP A 554 -6.42 -5.07 -32.98
N ASP A 555 -5.70 -5.65 -32.00
CA ASP A 555 -5.20 -7.05 -32.06
C ASP A 555 -5.90 -7.99 -31.06
#